data_AF-A0A4R8LBK4-F1
#
_entry.id   AF-A0A4R8LBK4-F1
#
_cell.length_a   1.000
_cell.length_b   1.000
_cell.length_c   1.000
_cell.angle_alpha   90.00
_cell.angle_beta   90.00
_cell.angle_gamma   90.00
#
_symmetry.space_group_name_H-M   'P 1'
#
loop_
_entity.id
_entity.type
_entity.pdbx_description
1 polymer ?
#
loop_
_entity_poly.entity_id
_entity_poly.type
_entity_poly.pdbx_seq_one_letter_code
_entity_poly.pdbx_strand_id
1 'polypeptide(L)'
;MVQISRYQVVLILIWTILGTGIVTMPGTIAQFTVQDSWAAGVGLCIGGFLCATIAAMHVRFFPDKSLIQVAMQAFGWIGGEMFAIWYVIYGVVTLATVGRELSAFVVISVLPNTPEFFISTVAFAVAAYLTYQGIEVVGRVNQFIVPLAAIVAPLLFSLSVRTFEWQPFHPMFSSGWLSIWQASVVPTFAYGLEFSVVLQWVPALRTPRTLPMDIGIASAISAAVLVILVTLTVGVLGEPVRYLTYPVLEVVRSIRQGKFVERLDTLYVMGVVVTQALKLSAFQLSTCEAIKDMCHSKDVKWTVIPCALLIWSVSNFMFHNLFDVTEFILRAVPAYFLFTVVICPAIIYMTAWWRTAREV
;
A
#
# COMPACT_ATOMS: atom_id res chain seq x y z
N MET A 1 26.03 4.82 8.16
CA MET A 1 24.83 4.33 7.46
C MET A 1 23.63 5.02 8.07
N VAL A 2 22.77 5.57 7.22
CA VAL A 2 21.45 6.13 7.56
C VAL A 2 20.62 5.00 8.15
N GLN A 3 20.03 5.18 9.34
CA GLN A 3 19.29 4.13 10.05
C GLN A 3 17.91 4.63 10.46
N ILE A 4 16.86 3.88 10.10
CA ILE A 4 15.49 4.18 10.53
C ILE A 4 15.08 3.39 11.77
N SER A 5 14.33 4.05 12.65
CA SER A 5 13.81 3.46 13.88
C SER A 5 12.63 2.52 13.61
N ARG A 6 12.39 1.54 14.49
CA ARG A 6 11.22 0.64 14.43
C ARG A 6 9.90 1.39 14.27
N TYR A 7 9.75 2.48 15.02
CA TYR A 7 8.56 3.31 14.96
C TYR A 7 8.34 3.89 13.56
N GLN A 8 9.38 4.47 12.94
CA GLN A 8 9.30 4.99 11.57
C GLN A 8 8.96 3.89 10.55
N VAL A 9 9.53 2.69 10.70
CA VAL A 9 9.22 1.54 9.83
C VAL A 9 7.73 1.20 9.90
N VAL A 10 7.19 1.02 11.11
CA VAL A 10 5.77 0.71 11.31
C VAL A 10 4.88 1.78 10.68
N LEU A 11 5.20 3.07 10.85
CA LEU A 11 4.42 4.14 10.25
C LEU A 11 4.48 4.13 8.71
N ILE A 12 5.65 3.90 8.11
CA ILE A 12 5.80 3.76 6.66
C ILE A 12 4.92 2.60 6.17
N LEU A 13 5.01 1.45 6.82
CA LEU A 13 4.26 0.24 6.47
C LEU A 13 2.73 0.44 6.57
N ILE A 14 2.26 1.18 7.57
CA ILE A 14 0.83 1.51 7.68
C ILE A 14 0.38 2.31 6.44
N TRP A 15 1.16 3.31 6.02
CA TRP A 15 0.80 4.13 4.86
C TRP A 15 0.98 3.44 3.52
N THR A 16 1.85 2.44 3.42
CA THR A 16 1.92 1.60 2.21
C THR A 16 0.59 0.91 1.94
N ILE A 17 -0.19 0.60 2.97
CA ILE A 17 -1.54 0.02 2.82
C ILE A 17 -2.60 1.11 2.77
N LEU A 18 -2.68 1.92 3.83
CA LEU A 18 -3.78 2.84 4.04
C LEU A 18 -3.80 4.01 3.06
N GLY A 19 -2.67 4.33 2.41
CA GLY A 19 -2.60 5.39 1.40
C GLY A 19 -3.68 5.27 0.33
N THR A 20 -3.82 4.09 -0.28
CA THR A 20 -4.91 3.82 -1.25
C THR A 20 -6.06 3.04 -0.62
N GLY A 21 -5.79 2.17 0.36
CA GLY A 21 -6.80 1.30 0.96
C GLY A 21 -7.97 2.04 1.61
N ILE A 22 -7.75 3.24 2.17
CA ILE A 22 -8.82 4.06 2.75
C ILE A 22 -9.84 4.50 1.68
N VAL A 23 -9.42 4.65 0.43
CA VAL A 23 -10.27 5.21 -0.63
C VAL A 23 -11.04 4.10 -1.36
N THR A 24 -10.34 3.01 -1.67
CA THR A 24 -10.81 2.02 -2.65
C THR A 24 -11.40 0.78 -2.01
N MET A 25 -10.85 0.31 -0.89
CA MET A 25 -11.25 -0.98 -0.30
C MET A 25 -12.72 -1.07 0.07
N PRO A 26 -13.36 -0.07 0.72
CA PRO A 26 -14.77 -0.20 1.09
C PRO A 26 -15.69 -0.50 -0.10
N GLY A 27 -15.43 0.12 -1.26
CA GLY A 27 -16.16 -0.16 -2.48
C GLY A 27 -15.85 -1.55 -3.04
N THR A 28 -14.56 -1.89 -3.12
CA THR A 28 -14.10 -3.19 -3.63
C THR A 28 -14.63 -4.37 -2.81
N ILE A 29 -14.64 -4.25 -1.48
CA ILE A 29 -15.16 -5.29 -0.57
C ILE A 29 -16.67 -5.42 -0.74
N ALA A 30 -17.37 -4.28 -0.77
CA ALA A 30 -18.82 -4.25 -0.88
C ALA A 30 -19.32 -4.95 -2.15
N GLN A 31 -18.59 -4.91 -3.27
CA GLN A 31 -18.93 -5.63 -4.50
C GLN A 31 -19.18 -7.14 -4.28
N PHE A 32 -18.53 -7.74 -3.29
CA PHE A 32 -18.70 -9.16 -2.95
C PHE A 32 -19.63 -9.36 -1.75
N THR A 33 -19.53 -8.52 -0.72
CA THR A 33 -20.40 -8.58 0.46
C THR A 33 -20.47 -7.25 1.19
N VAL A 34 -21.68 -6.87 1.61
CA VAL A 34 -21.95 -5.69 2.45
C VAL A 34 -22.11 -6.12 3.91
N GLN A 35 -22.81 -7.22 4.15
CA GLN A 35 -23.06 -7.74 5.49
C GLN A 35 -21.77 -8.18 6.18
N ASP A 36 -20.87 -8.80 5.41
CA ASP A 36 -19.66 -9.44 5.92
C ASP A 36 -18.38 -8.68 5.55
N SER A 37 -18.48 -7.36 5.31
CA SER A 37 -17.34 -6.55 4.87
C SER A 37 -16.20 -6.47 5.90
N TRP A 38 -16.47 -6.83 7.16
CA TRP A 38 -15.46 -6.99 8.22
C TRP A 38 -14.36 -8.02 7.85
N ALA A 39 -14.67 -8.97 6.97
CA ALA A 39 -13.73 -10.00 6.51
C ALA A 39 -12.46 -9.41 5.88
N ALA A 40 -12.52 -8.18 5.37
CA ALA A 40 -11.36 -7.48 4.83
C ALA A 40 -10.22 -7.29 5.83
N GLY A 41 -10.54 -7.05 7.11
CA GLY A 41 -9.54 -6.97 8.17
C GLY A 41 -8.81 -8.29 8.38
N VAL A 42 -9.56 -9.40 8.33
CA VAL A 42 -8.98 -10.75 8.41
C VAL A 42 -8.05 -11.01 7.22
N GLY A 43 -8.48 -10.66 6.01
CA GLY A 43 -7.65 -10.78 4.82
C GLY A 43 -6.33 -10.01 4.94
N LEU A 44 -6.39 -8.74 5.38
CA LEU A 44 -5.18 -7.94 5.56
C LEU A 44 -4.24 -8.54 6.61
N CYS A 45 -4.77 -9.06 7.72
CA CYS A 45 -3.99 -9.78 8.73
C CYS A 45 -3.31 -11.02 8.16
N ILE A 46 -3.99 -11.80 7.31
CA ILE A 46 -3.41 -12.97 6.63
C ILE A 46 -2.25 -12.54 5.73
N GLY A 47 -2.44 -11.51 4.89
CA GLY A 47 -1.37 -11.00 4.02
C GLY A 47 -0.16 -10.50 4.82
N GLY A 48 -0.41 -9.74 5.89
CA GLY A 48 0.65 -9.29 6.79
C GLY A 48 1.37 -10.43 7.51
N PHE A 49 0.66 -11.50 7.90
CA PHE A 49 1.26 -12.70 8.47
C PHE A 49 2.17 -13.43 7.47
N LEU A 50 1.74 -13.55 6.21
CA LEU A 50 2.58 -14.10 5.13
C LEU A 50 3.86 -13.26 4.97
N CYS A 51 3.74 -11.94 4.88
CA CYS A 51 4.90 -11.04 4.80
C CYS A 51 5.80 -11.11 6.04
N ALA A 52 5.24 -11.18 7.24
CA ALA A 52 6.00 -11.32 8.47
C ALA A 52 6.80 -12.64 8.48
N THR A 53 6.23 -13.72 7.93
CA THR A 53 6.91 -15.02 7.80
C THR A 53 8.09 -14.94 6.82
N ILE A 54 7.87 -14.34 5.64
CA ILE A 54 8.94 -14.06 4.66
C ILE A 54 10.03 -13.19 5.28
N ALA A 55 9.66 -12.12 5.99
CA ALA A 55 10.60 -11.25 6.68
C ALA A 55 11.37 -11.97 7.79
N ALA A 56 10.74 -12.88 8.53
CA ALA A 56 11.40 -13.65 9.58
C ALA A 56 12.51 -14.54 9.01
N MET A 57 12.26 -15.17 7.87
CA MET A 57 13.29 -15.91 7.14
C MET A 57 14.40 -14.97 6.66
N HIS A 58 14.04 -13.84 6.04
CA HIS A 58 15.01 -12.88 5.52
C HIS A 58 15.97 -12.39 6.60
N VAL A 59 15.46 -11.88 7.73
CA VAL A 59 16.31 -11.27 8.76
C VAL A 59 17.04 -12.30 9.61
N ARG A 60 16.61 -13.57 9.60
CA ARG A 60 17.31 -14.67 10.26
C ARG A 60 18.57 -15.07 9.48
N PHE A 61 18.49 -15.16 8.16
CA PHE A 61 19.58 -15.66 7.31
C PHE A 61 20.40 -14.53 6.68
N PHE A 62 19.80 -13.37 6.43
CA PHE A 62 20.38 -12.25 5.67
C PHE A 62 20.08 -10.88 6.31
N PRO A 63 20.42 -10.65 7.59
CA PRO A 63 20.04 -9.44 8.33
C PRO A 63 20.60 -8.12 7.75
N ASP A 64 21.68 -8.18 6.97
CA ASP A 64 22.40 -7.01 6.45
C ASP A 64 22.26 -6.84 4.93
N LYS A 65 21.40 -7.64 4.28
CA LYS A 65 21.24 -7.62 2.82
C LYS A 65 19.82 -7.22 2.42
N SER A 66 19.70 -6.52 1.29
CA SER A 66 18.41 -6.27 0.65
C SER A 66 17.89 -7.52 -0.05
N LEU A 67 16.60 -7.54 -0.41
CA LEU A 67 16.00 -8.64 -1.15
C LEU A 67 16.75 -8.93 -2.47
N ILE A 68 17.12 -7.88 -3.22
CA ILE A 68 17.87 -8.03 -4.47
C ILE A 68 19.27 -8.62 -4.23
N GLN A 69 19.97 -8.16 -3.19
CA GLN A 69 21.30 -8.69 -2.86
C GLN A 69 21.25 -10.17 -2.47
N VAL A 70 20.19 -10.61 -1.77
CA VAL A 70 19.99 -12.03 -1.46
C VAL A 70 19.69 -12.82 -2.72
N ALA A 71 18.87 -12.30 -3.65
CA ALA A 71 18.61 -12.94 -4.94
C ALA A 71 19.88 -13.15 -5.76
N MET A 72 20.76 -12.14 -5.82
CA MET A 72 22.07 -12.21 -6.46
C MET A 72 22.97 -13.28 -5.84
N GLN A 73 22.96 -13.41 -4.50
CA GLN A 73 23.69 -14.48 -3.83
C GLN A 73 23.11 -15.87 -4.12
N ALA A 74 21.77 -15.98 -4.13
CA ALA A 74 21.06 -17.24 -4.27
C ALA A 74 21.20 -17.86 -5.66
N PHE A 75 21.01 -17.06 -6.71
CA PHE A 75 20.99 -17.52 -8.10
C PHE A 75 22.25 -17.16 -8.90
N GLY A 76 23.17 -16.40 -8.33
CA GLY A 76 24.30 -15.82 -9.05
C GLY A 76 23.86 -14.62 -9.90
N TRP A 77 24.80 -14.09 -10.69
CA TRP A 77 24.60 -12.88 -11.50
C TRP A 77 23.36 -12.94 -12.40
N ILE A 78 23.25 -13.96 -13.25
CA ILE A 78 22.19 -14.04 -14.28
C ILE A 78 20.81 -14.15 -13.63
N GLY A 79 20.61 -15.12 -12.74
CA GLY A 79 19.29 -15.34 -12.12
C GLY A 79 18.90 -14.23 -11.14
N GLY A 80 19.89 -13.65 -10.45
CA GLY A 80 19.68 -12.49 -9.58
C GLY A 80 19.28 -11.24 -10.34
N GLU A 81 19.92 -10.94 -11.48
CA GLU A 81 19.56 -9.83 -12.36
C GLU A 81 18.14 -10.00 -12.93
N MET A 82 17.79 -11.20 -13.39
CA MET A 82 16.44 -11.48 -13.89
C MET A 82 15.37 -11.19 -12.82
N PHE A 83 15.60 -11.62 -11.57
CA PHE A 83 14.69 -11.32 -10.47
C PHE A 83 14.69 -9.83 -10.12
N ALA A 84 15.83 -9.15 -10.17
CA ALA A 84 15.89 -7.71 -9.93
C ALA A 84 15.09 -6.92 -10.95
N ILE A 85 15.21 -7.26 -12.24
CA ILE A 85 14.39 -6.67 -13.31
C ILE A 85 12.91 -6.93 -13.05
N TRP A 86 12.53 -8.17 -12.69
CA TRP A 86 11.15 -8.51 -12.34
C TRP A 86 10.62 -7.69 -11.16
N TYR A 87 11.41 -7.54 -10.10
CA TYR A 87 11.05 -6.72 -8.93
C TYR A 87 10.92 -5.23 -9.27
N VAL A 88 11.77 -4.71 -10.16
CA VAL A 88 11.65 -3.33 -10.65
C VAL A 88 10.38 -3.15 -11.47
N ILE A 89 10.02 -4.10 -12.33
CA ILE A 89 8.74 -4.08 -13.06
C ILE A 89 7.58 -4.07 -12.07
N TYR A 90 7.63 -4.89 -11.02
CA TYR A 90 6.65 -4.89 -9.93
C TYR A 90 6.51 -3.52 -9.27
N GLY A 91 7.63 -2.89 -8.93
CA GLY A 91 7.63 -1.54 -8.36
C GLY A 91 7.00 -0.51 -9.30
N VAL A 92 7.39 -0.52 -10.58
CA VAL A 92 6.88 0.40 -11.61
C VAL A 92 5.38 0.21 -11.83
N VAL A 93 4.90 -1.03 -12.00
CA VAL A 93 3.46 -1.32 -12.22
C VAL A 93 2.64 -0.92 -10.99
N THR A 94 3.12 -1.20 -9.79
CA THR A 94 2.44 -0.82 -8.54
C THR A 94 2.33 0.70 -8.43
N LEU A 95 3.45 1.41 -8.62
CA LEU A 95 3.48 2.87 -8.55
C LEU A 95 2.66 3.54 -9.66
N ALA A 96 2.66 2.96 -10.87
CA ALA A 96 1.84 3.43 -11.98
C ALA A 96 0.34 3.32 -11.67
N THR A 97 -0.07 2.21 -11.06
CA THR A 97 -1.44 1.96 -10.60
C THR A 97 -1.84 2.96 -9.52
N VAL A 98 -1.01 3.13 -8.48
CA VAL A 98 -1.27 4.09 -7.39
C VAL A 98 -1.32 5.54 -7.89
N GLY A 99 -0.41 5.93 -8.80
CA GLY A 99 -0.43 7.28 -9.38
C GLY A 99 -1.67 7.55 -10.22
N ARG A 100 -2.18 6.51 -10.91
CA ARG A 100 -3.43 6.58 -11.66
C ARG A 100 -4.64 6.69 -10.73
N GLU A 101 -4.69 5.92 -9.65
CA GLU A 101 -5.74 6.04 -8.62
C GLU A 101 -5.75 7.43 -7.98
N LEU A 102 -4.58 7.97 -7.64
CA LEU A 102 -4.43 9.31 -7.04
C LEU A 102 -4.97 10.40 -7.96
N SER A 103 -4.49 10.41 -9.21
CA SER A 103 -4.82 11.47 -10.15
C SER A 103 -6.30 11.44 -10.52
N ALA A 104 -6.87 10.25 -10.78
CA ALA A 104 -8.31 10.08 -10.97
C ALA A 104 -9.12 10.54 -9.75
N PHE A 105 -8.70 10.17 -8.54
CA PHE A 105 -9.40 10.57 -7.30
C PHE A 105 -9.47 12.08 -7.16
N VAL A 106 -8.37 12.81 -7.41
CA VAL A 106 -8.36 14.28 -7.28
C VAL A 106 -9.20 14.96 -8.37
N VAL A 107 -9.10 14.51 -9.63
CA VAL A 107 -9.90 15.05 -10.74
C VAL A 107 -11.40 14.87 -10.44
N ILE A 108 -11.82 13.67 -10.05
CA ILE A 108 -13.23 13.36 -9.78
C ILE A 108 -13.75 14.10 -8.55
N SER A 109 -12.90 14.28 -7.53
CA SER A 109 -13.36 14.79 -6.22
C SER A 109 -13.38 16.31 -6.13
N VAL A 110 -12.35 17.00 -6.65
CA VAL A 110 -12.13 18.44 -6.37
C VAL A 110 -11.71 19.24 -7.60
N LEU A 111 -11.00 18.65 -8.56
CA LEU A 111 -10.40 19.38 -9.69
C LEU A 111 -10.84 18.83 -11.07
N PRO A 112 -12.15 18.81 -11.40
CA PRO A 112 -12.66 18.18 -12.62
C PRO A 112 -12.19 18.86 -13.92
N ASN A 113 -11.82 20.14 -13.84
CA ASN A 113 -11.34 20.91 -14.99
C ASN A 113 -9.82 20.82 -15.19
N THR A 114 -9.09 20.13 -14.29
CA THR A 114 -7.63 19.98 -14.40
C THR A 114 -7.30 18.69 -15.13
N PRO A 115 -6.43 18.72 -16.16
CA PRO A 115 -5.97 17.51 -16.81
C PRO A 115 -5.30 16.56 -15.81
N GLU A 116 -5.70 15.29 -15.82
CA GLU A 116 -5.22 14.27 -14.89
C GLU A 116 -3.69 14.11 -14.91
N PHE A 117 -3.10 14.25 -16.09
CA PHE A 117 -1.65 14.26 -16.31
C PHE A 117 -0.92 15.30 -15.45
N PHE A 118 -1.49 16.49 -15.25
CA PHE A 118 -0.86 17.53 -14.43
C PHE A 118 -0.82 17.11 -12.95
N ILE A 119 -1.89 16.49 -12.47
CA ILE A 119 -2.00 15.98 -11.11
C ILE A 119 -0.99 14.86 -10.88
N SER A 120 -0.88 13.92 -11.83
CA SER A 120 0.10 12.84 -11.74
C SER A 120 1.53 13.39 -11.75
N THR A 121 1.85 14.38 -12.59
CA THR A 121 3.18 15.04 -12.60
C THR A 121 3.55 15.61 -11.23
N VAL A 122 2.64 16.35 -10.59
CA VAL A 122 2.89 16.95 -9.27
C VAL A 122 3.09 15.85 -8.22
N ALA A 123 2.25 14.82 -8.23
CA ALA A 123 2.36 13.70 -7.28
C ALA A 123 3.70 12.97 -7.39
N PHE A 124 4.12 12.61 -8.60
CA PHE A 124 5.41 11.94 -8.82
C PHE A 124 6.60 12.86 -8.57
N ALA A 125 6.49 14.17 -8.79
CA ALA A 125 7.53 15.13 -8.42
C ALA A 125 7.74 15.18 -6.90
N VAL A 126 6.66 15.20 -6.12
CA VAL A 126 6.72 15.15 -4.64
C VAL A 126 7.32 13.83 -4.18
N ALA A 127 6.87 12.70 -4.73
CA ALA A 127 7.41 11.37 -4.39
C ALA A 127 8.91 11.29 -4.72
N ALA A 128 9.31 11.75 -5.90
CA ALA A 128 10.72 11.79 -6.32
C ALA A 128 11.56 12.67 -5.40
N TYR A 129 11.05 13.84 -4.98
CA TYR A 129 11.76 14.69 -4.03
C TYR A 129 11.98 13.98 -2.69
N LEU A 130 10.94 13.35 -2.13
CA LEU A 130 11.04 12.61 -0.88
C LEU A 130 12.02 11.43 -1.00
N THR A 131 11.96 10.68 -2.10
CA THR A 131 12.89 9.57 -2.38
C THR A 131 14.33 10.07 -2.54
N TYR A 132 14.54 11.21 -3.21
CA TYR A 132 15.87 11.82 -3.38
C TYR A 132 16.52 12.21 -2.04
N GLN A 133 15.71 12.65 -1.09
CA GLN A 133 16.16 12.97 0.27
C GLN A 133 16.44 11.72 1.13
N GLY A 134 15.97 10.55 0.69
CA GLY A 134 16.24 9.25 1.31
C GLY A 134 15.28 8.86 2.43
N ILE A 135 15.48 7.64 2.93
CA ILE A 135 14.55 6.94 3.82
C ILE A 135 14.30 7.65 5.17
N GLU A 136 15.29 8.35 5.71
CA GLU A 136 15.15 9.12 6.96
C GLU A 136 14.15 10.28 6.81
N VAL A 137 14.12 10.95 5.66
CA VAL A 137 13.15 12.03 5.40
C VAL A 137 11.76 11.45 5.23
N VAL A 138 11.60 10.35 4.48
CA VAL A 138 10.31 9.63 4.37
C VAL A 138 9.80 9.22 5.75
N GLY A 139 10.68 8.68 6.61
CA GLY A 139 10.34 8.33 8.00
C GLY A 139 9.90 9.53 8.84
N ARG A 140 10.62 10.67 8.77
CA ARG A 140 10.27 11.89 9.50
C ARG A 140 8.95 12.52 9.04
N VAL A 141 8.69 12.55 7.74
CA VAL A 141 7.42 13.06 7.22
C VAL A 141 6.27 12.17 7.69
N ASN A 142 6.44 10.85 7.69
CA ASN A 142 5.44 9.94 8.24
C ASN A 142 5.16 10.18 9.73
N GLN A 143 6.18 10.44 10.54
CA GLN A 143 6.00 10.79 11.96
C GLN A 143 5.20 12.09 12.16
N PHE A 144 5.29 13.03 11.21
CA PHE A 144 4.52 14.27 11.25
C PHE A 144 3.06 14.07 10.79
N ILE A 145 2.84 13.25 9.76
CA ILE A 145 1.51 13.03 9.17
C ILE A 145 0.62 12.11 10.02
N VAL A 146 1.19 11.11 10.69
CA VAL A 146 0.40 10.15 11.49
C VAL A 146 -0.41 10.80 12.61
N PRO A 147 0.15 11.70 13.45
CA PRO A 147 -0.63 12.41 14.46
C PRO A 147 -1.76 13.24 13.87
N LEU A 148 -1.53 13.89 12.72
CA LEU A 148 -2.56 14.66 12.04
C LEU A 148 -3.71 13.76 11.57
N ALA A 149 -3.38 12.62 10.95
CA ALA A 149 -4.38 11.63 10.55
C ALA A 149 -5.12 11.04 11.75
N ALA A 150 -4.42 10.78 12.86
CA ALA A 150 -5.00 10.26 14.09
C ALA A 150 -5.95 11.24 14.81
N ILE A 151 -5.89 12.54 14.49
CA ILE A 151 -6.85 13.54 14.97
C ILE A 151 -8.00 13.70 13.98
N VAL A 152 -7.67 13.88 12.70
CA VAL A 152 -8.66 14.20 11.66
C VAL A 152 -9.59 13.02 11.39
N ALA A 153 -9.06 11.79 11.29
CA ALA A 153 -9.88 10.64 10.94
C ALA A 153 -10.94 10.32 12.03
N PRO A 154 -10.60 10.21 13.33
CA PRO A 154 -11.62 10.01 14.36
C PRO A 154 -12.63 11.14 14.47
N LEU A 155 -12.21 12.40 14.23
CA LEU A 155 -13.14 13.53 14.19
C LEU A 155 -14.17 13.35 13.07
N LEU A 156 -13.71 13.10 11.84
CA LEU A 156 -14.61 12.84 10.70
C LEU A 156 -15.56 11.68 11.00
N PHE A 157 -15.03 10.57 11.54
CA PHE A 157 -15.84 9.41 11.88
C PHE A 157 -16.87 9.68 12.98
N SER A 158 -16.50 10.41 14.03
CA SER A 158 -17.41 10.74 15.15
C SER A 158 -18.62 11.56 14.68
N LEU A 159 -18.45 12.39 13.65
CA LEU A 159 -19.53 13.18 13.07
C LEU A 159 -20.48 12.31 12.23
N SER A 160 -19.98 11.24 11.62
CA SER A 160 -20.76 10.29 10.80
C SER A 160 -21.55 9.27 11.64
N VAL A 161 -21.18 9.03 12.90
CA VAL A 161 -21.88 8.04 13.77
C VAL A 161 -23.36 8.36 13.95
N ARG A 162 -23.79 9.62 13.80
CA ARG A 162 -25.20 10.01 13.96
C ARG A 162 -26.13 9.40 12.90
N THR A 163 -25.63 9.10 11.72
CA THR A 163 -26.38 8.50 10.60
C THR A 163 -26.07 7.02 10.44
N PHE A 164 -25.40 6.41 11.42
CA PHE A 164 -24.99 5.02 11.38
C PHE A 164 -26.16 4.10 11.74
N GLU A 165 -26.42 3.11 10.89
CA GLU A 165 -27.40 2.05 11.12
C GLU A 165 -26.73 0.67 11.09
N TRP A 166 -27.13 -0.23 11.99
CA TRP A 166 -26.63 -1.60 12.02
C TRP A 166 -27.36 -2.54 11.04
N GLN A 167 -28.49 -2.12 10.48
CA GLN A 167 -29.31 -2.94 9.59
C GLN A 167 -28.55 -3.53 8.39
N PRO A 168 -27.62 -2.81 7.72
CA PRO A 168 -26.87 -3.36 6.58
C PRO A 168 -26.00 -4.57 6.91
N PHE A 169 -25.67 -4.78 8.19
CA PHE A 169 -24.85 -5.92 8.63
C PHE A 169 -25.67 -7.18 8.95
N HIS A 170 -27.00 -7.07 8.96
CA HIS A 170 -27.87 -8.18 9.34
C HIS A 170 -28.54 -8.83 8.12
N PRO A 171 -28.62 -10.18 8.09
CA PRO A 171 -27.98 -11.12 9.01
C PRO A 171 -26.47 -11.26 8.72
N MET A 172 -25.64 -11.33 9.77
CA MET A 172 -24.21 -11.64 9.60
C MET A 172 -24.02 -13.07 9.08
N PHE A 173 -22.96 -13.30 8.31
CA PHE A 173 -22.64 -14.56 7.64
C PHE A 173 -23.66 -15.03 6.60
N SER A 174 -24.62 -14.18 6.22
CA SER A 174 -25.64 -14.55 5.23
C SER A 174 -25.10 -14.58 3.80
N SER A 175 -23.95 -13.95 3.54
CA SER A 175 -23.35 -13.83 2.20
C SER A 175 -22.79 -15.14 1.67
N GLY A 176 -22.65 -16.15 2.54
CA GLY A 176 -22.00 -17.43 2.25
C GLY A 176 -20.48 -17.33 2.25
N TRP A 177 -19.81 -18.45 2.55
CA TRP A 177 -18.34 -18.46 2.70
C TRP A 177 -17.60 -18.04 1.44
N LEU A 178 -18.10 -18.38 0.24
CA LEU A 178 -17.45 -18.01 -1.01
C LEU A 178 -17.32 -16.49 -1.16
N SER A 179 -18.38 -15.74 -0.90
CA SER A 179 -18.40 -14.28 -1.01
C SER A 179 -17.47 -13.64 0.02
N ILE A 180 -17.44 -14.18 1.24
CA ILE A 180 -16.54 -13.75 2.32
C ILE A 180 -15.07 -13.95 1.92
N TRP A 181 -14.75 -15.10 1.31
CA TRP A 181 -13.42 -15.36 0.79
C TRP A 181 -13.06 -14.39 -0.34
N GLN A 182 -13.94 -14.21 -1.33
CA GLN A 182 -13.71 -13.28 -2.45
C GLN A 182 -13.48 -11.85 -1.97
N ALA A 183 -14.26 -11.38 -0.99
CA ALA A 183 -14.10 -10.08 -0.36
C ALA A 183 -12.75 -9.90 0.34
N SER A 184 -12.14 -11.00 0.77
CA SER A 184 -10.85 -11.02 1.50
C SER A 184 -9.64 -11.16 0.56
N VAL A 185 -9.81 -11.62 -0.68
CA VAL A 185 -8.69 -11.84 -1.63
C VAL A 185 -7.90 -10.58 -1.88
N VAL A 186 -8.56 -9.46 -2.18
CA VAL A 186 -7.89 -8.18 -2.49
C VAL A 186 -7.18 -7.62 -1.24
N PRO A 187 -7.83 -7.50 -0.06
CA PRO A 187 -7.14 -7.12 1.17
C PRO A 187 -5.93 -8.02 1.49
N THR A 188 -6.02 -9.32 1.24
CA THR A 188 -4.93 -10.27 1.52
C THR A 188 -3.75 -10.10 0.55
N PHE A 189 -4.02 -10.23 -0.73
CA PHE A 189 -2.98 -10.46 -1.75
C PHE A 189 -2.60 -9.21 -2.53
N ALA A 190 -3.51 -8.24 -2.69
CA ALA A 190 -3.20 -6.99 -3.38
C ALA A 190 -2.66 -5.91 -2.43
N TYR A 191 -3.07 -5.95 -1.16
CA TYR A 191 -2.65 -4.95 -0.17
C TYR A 191 -1.79 -5.57 0.92
N GLY A 192 -2.23 -6.62 1.61
CA GLY A 192 -1.46 -7.21 2.72
C GLY A 192 -0.06 -7.68 2.31
N LEU A 193 0.14 -8.01 1.04
CA LEU A 193 1.46 -8.38 0.51
C LEU A 193 2.40 -7.20 0.23
N GLU A 194 1.90 -5.97 0.19
CA GLU A 194 2.69 -4.75 0.01
C GLU A 194 3.65 -4.50 1.18
N PHE A 195 3.37 -5.04 2.38
CA PHE A 195 4.29 -4.96 3.52
C PHE A 195 5.69 -5.51 3.22
N SER A 196 5.81 -6.42 2.25
CA SER A 196 7.10 -6.99 1.79
C SER A 196 8.06 -5.96 1.19
N VAL A 197 7.59 -4.77 0.81
CA VAL A 197 8.43 -3.70 0.23
C VAL A 197 9.61 -3.33 1.13
N VAL A 198 9.45 -3.47 2.45
CA VAL A 198 10.48 -3.20 3.46
C VAL A 198 11.68 -4.13 3.40
N LEU A 199 11.55 -5.31 2.77
CA LEU A 199 12.65 -6.26 2.61
C LEU A 199 13.82 -5.66 1.82
N GLN A 200 13.52 -4.71 0.92
CA GLN A 200 14.55 -4.01 0.18
C GLN A 200 15.34 -3.03 1.07
N TRP A 201 14.69 -2.44 2.08
CA TRP A 201 15.29 -1.47 3.00
C TRP A 201 15.93 -2.09 4.24
N VAL A 202 16.00 -3.43 4.32
CA VAL A 202 16.58 -4.16 5.46
C VAL A 202 17.95 -3.60 5.90
N PRO A 203 18.90 -3.29 4.98
CA PRO A 203 20.19 -2.70 5.35
C PRO A 203 20.11 -1.32 6.03
N ALA A 204 19.00 -0.60 5.87
CA ALA A 204 18.77 0.71 6.47
C ALA A 204 18.01 0.63 7.81
N LEU A 205 17.64 -0.57 8.28
CA LEU A 205 16.92 -0.73 9.54
C LEU A 205 17.89 -0.69 10.72
N ARG A 206 17.54 0.06 11.77
CA ARG A 206 18.33 0.06 13.02
C ARG A 206 18.30 -1.29 13.73
N THR A 207 17.17 -2.01 13.66
CA THR A 207 16.98 -3.31 14.31
C THR A 207 16.28 -4.29 13.37
N PRO A 208 16.98 -4.87 12.36
CA PRO A 208 16.38 -5.75 11.37
C PRO A 208 15.65 -6.96 11.99
N ARG A 209 16.15 -7.50 13.10
CA ARG A 209 15.59 -8.69 13.76
C ARG A 209 14.14 -8.51 14.26
N THR A 210 13.69 -7.28 14.50
CA THR A 210 12.31 -7.01 14.94
C THR A 210 11.31 -6.88 13.79
N LEU A 211 11.80 -6.86 12.54
CA LEU A 211 10.98 -6.60 11.37
C LEU A 211 9.71 -7.47 11.25
N PRO A 212 9.72 -8.79 11.56
CA PRO A 212 8.50 -9.59 11.51
C PRO A 212 7.41 -9.11 12.47
N MET A 213 7.83 -8.70 13.69
CA MET A 213 6.93 -8.12 14.67
C MET A 213 6.45 -6.74 14.23
N ASP A 214 7.33 -5.94 13.64
CA ASP A 214 6.99 -4.60 13.14
C ASP A 214 5.95 -4.68 11.99
N ILE A 215 6.08 -5.65 11.08
CA ILE A 215 5.06 -5.97 10.05
C ILE A 215 3.75 -6.44 10.71
N GLY A 216 3.82 -7.33 11.71
CA GLY A 216 2.63 -7.80 12.44
C GLY A 216 1.85 -6.65 13.10
N ILE A 217 2.56 -5.72 13.74
CA ILE A 217 1.97 -4.53 14.35
C ILE A 217 1.35 -3.62 13.29
N ALA A 218 2.08 -3.32 12.20
CA ALA A 218 1.57 -2.49 11.12
C ALA A 218 0.33 -3.10 10.45
N SER A 219 0.32 -4.42 10.27
CA SER A 219 -0.81 -5.18 9.73
C SER A 219 -2.02 -5.12 10.65
N ALA A 220 -1.86 -5.38 11.95
CA ALA A 220 -2.96 -5.33 12.91
C ALA A 220 -3.58 -3.92 13.02
N ILE A 221 -2.74 -2.87 13.05
CA ILE A 221 -3.21 -1.47 13.08
C ILE A 221 -3.96 -1.14 11.78
N SER A 222 -3.38 -1.47 10.62
CA SER A 222 -4.02 -1.20 9.33
C SER A 222 -5.34 -1.96 9.18
N ALA A 223 -5.42 -3.20 9.67
CA ALA A 223 -6.63 -4.00 9.64
C ALA A 223 -7.72 -3.44 10.56
N ALA A 224 -7.35 -2.99 11.77
CA ALA A 224 -8.28 -2.34 12.68
C ALA A 224 -8.85 -1.04 12.09
N VAL A 225 -7.99 -0.19 11.52
CA VAL A 225 -8.42 1.05 10.86
C VAL A 225 -9.33 0.75 9.67
N LEU A 226 -8.99 -0.26 8.85
CA LEU A 226 -9.80 -0.67 7.71
C LEU A 226 -11.17 -1.19 8.15
N VAL A 227 -11.24 -2.06 9.16
CA VAL A 227 -12.51 -2.60 9.66
C VAL A 227 -13.39 -1.48 10.19
N ILE A 228 -12.83 -0.55 10.98
CA ILE A 228 -13.57 0.62 11.46
C ILE A 228 -14.11 1.43 10.28
N LEU A 229 -13.25 1.73 9.31
CA LEU A 229 -13.62 2.51 8.14
C LEU A 229 -14.73 1.86 7.32
N VAL A 230 -14.59 0.58 6.98
CA VAL A 230 -15.55 -0.19 6.21
C VAL A 230 -16.88 -0.30 6.96
N THR A 231 -16.83 -0.58 8.27
CA THR A 231 -18.02 -0.65 9.12
C THR A 231 -18.76 0.68 9.13
N LEU A 232 -18.05 1.80 9.34
CA LEU A 232 -18.68 3.12 9.30
C LEU A 232 -19.28 3.44 7.93
N THR A 233 -18.56 3.10 6.87
CA THR A 233 -18.99 3.37 5.50
C THR A 233 -20.26 2.59 5.14
N VAL A 234 -20.27 1.29 5.44
CA VAL A 234 -21.44 0.42 5.23
C VAL A 234 -22.59 0.79 6.15
N GLY A 235 -22.34 1.12 7.42
CA GLY A 235 -23.40 1.51 8.34
C GLY A 235 -24.06 2.83 8.01
N VAL A 236 -23.34 3.77 7.39
CA VAL A 236 -23.90 5.07 6.98
C VAL A 236 -24.59 4.99 5.62
N LEU A 237 -24.03 4.26 4.66
CA LEU A 237 -24.52 4.25 3.28
C LEU A 237 -25.40 3.05 2.96
N GLY A 238 -25.23 1.91 3.63
CA GLY A 238 -25.92 0.66 3.36
C GLY A 238 -25.48 -0.03 2.06
N GLU A 239 -26.44 -0.68 1.39
CA GLU A 239 -26.22 -1.38 0.12
C GLU A 239 -25.64 -0.51 -1.02
N PRO A 240 -25.98 0.80 -1.14
CA PRO A 240 -25.38 1.71 -2.13
C PRO A 240 -23.84 1.73 -2.20
N VAL A 241 -23.11 1.34 -1.15
CA VAL A 241 -21.64 1.28 -1.15
C VAL A 241 -21.08 0.51 -2.36
N ARG A 242 -21.80 -0.52 -2.83
CA ARG A 242 -21.38 -1.36 -3.98
C ARG A 242 -21.24 -0.61 -5.29
N TYR A 243 -21.96 0.49 -5.45
CA TYR A 243 -22.09 1.21 -6.72
C TYR A 243 -21.31 2.54 -6.72
N LEU A 244 -20.72 2.92 -5.58
CA LEU A 244 -20.00 4.18 -5.43
C LEU A 244 -18.50 3.96 -5.70
N THR A 245 -17.91 4.84 -6.52
CA THR A 245 -16.47 4.82 -6.80
C THR A 245 -15.64 5.17 -5.57
N TYR A 246 -16.08 6.14 -4.77
CA TYR A 246 -15.40 6.60 -3.55
C TYR A 246 -16.37 6.68 -2.37
N PRO A 247 -16.79 5.53 -1.80
CA PRO A 247 -17.84 5.50 -0.78
C PRO A 247 -17.52 6.33 0.47
N VAL A 248 -16.26 6.33 0.90
CA VAL A 248 -15.82 7.10 2.07
C VAL A 248 -15.97 8.60 1.85
N LEU A 249 -15.71 9.09 0.64
CA LEU A 249 -15.92 10.50 0.31
C LEU A 249 -17.40 10.88 0.40
N GLU A 250 -18.30 9.99 -0.02
CA GLU A 250 -19.75 10.21 0.10
C GLU A 250 -20.22 10.23 1.56
N VAL A 251 -19.64 9.38 2.41
CA VAL A 251 -19.85 9.47 3.88
C VAL A 251 -19.42 10.82 4.41
N VAL A 252 -18.26 11.34 3.98
CA VAL A 252 -17.78 12.66 4.43
C VAL A 252 -18.70 13.78 3.92
N ARG A 253 -19.18 13.68 2.66
CA ARG A 253 -20.12 14.65 2.06
C ARG A 253 -21.50 14.64 2.70
N SER A 254 -21.93 13.52 3.29
CA SER A 254 -23.21 13.42 3.99
C SER A 254 -23.20 14.12 5.35
N ILE A 255 -22.02 14.40 5.93
CA ILE A 255 -21.86 15.16 7.17
C ILE A 255 -22.19 16.64 6.92
N ARG A 256 -23.49 16.99 6.90
CA ARG A 256 -23.95 18.38 6.86
C ARG A 256 -24.38 18.82 8.27
N GLN A 257 -23.47 19.44 9.02
CA GLN A 257 -23.79 20.04 10.33
C GLN A 257 -23.74 21.58 10.26
N GLY A 258 -24.90 22.20 10.03
CA GLY A 258 -25.10 23.65 10.11
C GLY A 258 -24.32 24.47 9.06
N LYS A 259 -24.22 25.79 9.26
CA LYS A 259 -23.55 26.76 8.35
C LYS A 259 -22.01 26.86 8.53
N PHE A 260 -21.42 26.11 9.45
CA PHE A 260 -20.02 26.29 9.87
C PHE A 260 -19.05 25.20 9.38
N VAL A 261 -19.58 24.04 8.93
CA VAL A 261 -18.79 22.86 8.55
C VAL A 261 -19.16 22.43 7.14
N GLU A 262 -18.81 23.27 6.15
CA GLU A 262 -19.24 23.07 4.74
C GLU A 262 -18.20 22.34 3.86
N ARG A 263 -16.95 22.17 4.32
CA ARG A 263 -15.82 21.68 3.48
C ARG A 263 -14.97 20.56 4.12
N LEU A 264 -15.59 19.63 4.85
CA LEU A 264 -14.88 18.45 5.38
C LEU A 264 -14.38 17.52 4.26
N ASP A 265 -15.08 17.51 3.13
CA ASP A 265 -14.69 16.78 1.92
C ASP A 265 -13.29 17.20 1.43
N THR A 266 -13.01 18.50 1.44
CA THR A 266 -11.73 19.06 1.01
C THR A 266 -10.62 18.64 1.97
N LEU A 267 -10.88 18.67 3.29
CA LEU A 267 -9.92 18.21 4.30
C LEU A 267 -9.60 16.72 4.15
N TYR A 268 -10.62 15.89 3.89
CA TYR A 268 -10.44 14.47 3.61
C TYR A 268 -9.59 14.24 2.35
N VAL A 269 -9.91 14.92 1.25
CA VAL A 269 -9.14 14.81 0.00
C VAL A 269 -7.69 15.22 0.20
N MET A 270 -7.42 16.33 0.90
CA MET A 270 -6.04 16.73 1.23
C MET A 270 -5.30 15.65 2.02
N GLY A 271 -5.95 15.05 3.02
CA GLY A 271 -5.39 13.95 3.81
C GLY A 271 -5.02 12.76 2.93
N VAL A 272 -5.94 12.33 2.07
CA VAL A 272 -5.72 11.21 1.12
C VAL A 272 -4.56 11.50 0.17
N VAL A 273 -4.46 12.71 -0.40
CA VAL A 273 -3.37 13.06 -1.32
C VAL A 273 -2.01 12.95 -0.62
N VAL A 274 -1.91 13.43 0.62
CA VAL A 274 -0.67 13.37 1.40
C VAL A 274 -0.29 11.92 1.72
N THR A 275 -1.24 11.09 2.14
CA THR A 275 -0.96 9.68 2.50
C THR A 275 -0.63 8.84 1.27
N GLN A 276 -1.25 9.10 0.11
CA GLN A 276 -0.86 8.48 -1.16
C GLN A 276 0.52 8.92 -1.65
N ALA A 277 0.87 10.20 -1.51
CA ALA A 277 2.22 10.67 -1.82
C ALA A 277 3.28 9.96 -0.96
N LEU A 278 2.97 9.66 0.31
CA LEU A 278 3.84 8.87 1.19
C LEU A 278 3.98 7.43 0.71
N LYS A 279 2.88 6.76 0.33
CA LYS A 279 2.91 5.44 -0.30
C LYS A 279 3.79 5.43 -1.56
N LEU A 280 3.57 6.40 -2.47
CA LEU A 280 4.36 6.55 -3.69
C LEU A 280 5.86 6.71 -3.37
N SER A 281 6.21 7.59 -2.43
CA SER A 281 7.61 7.82 -2.05
C SER A 281 8.29 6.57 -1.47
N ALA A 282 7.55 5.78 -0.69
CA ALA A 282 8.04 4.53 -0.10
C ALA A 282 8.31 3.49 -1.20
N PHE A 283 7.32 3.17 -2.02
CA PHE A 283 7.50 2.21 -3.12
C PHE A 283 8.55 2.66 -4.15
N GLN A 284 8.62 3.96 -4.46
CA GLN A 284 9.62 4.51 -5.36
C GLN A 284 11.02 4.37 -4.77
N LEU A 285 11.20 4.60 -3.47
CA LEU A 285 12.46 4.36 -2.78
C LEU A 285 12.89 2.89 -2.88
N SER A 286 12.00 1.93 -2.61
CA SER A 286 12.32 0.50 -2.78
C SER A 286 12.74 0.17 -4.22
N THR A 287 12.01 0.69 -5.20
CA THR A 287 12.30 0.45 -6.62
C THR A 287 13.65 1.05 -7.01
N CYS A 288 13.95 2.28 -6.57
CA CYS A 288 15.23 2.94 -6.83
C CYS A 288 16.39 2.20 -6.14
N GLU A 289 16.19 1.68 -4.93
CA GLU A 289 17.18 0.86 -4.23
C GLU A 289 17.41 -0.48 -4.92
N ALA A 290 16.37 -1.10 -5.47
CA ALA A 290 16.48 -2.32 -6.26
C ALA A 290 17.29 -2.09 -7.55
N ILE A 291 17.05 -0.98 -8.27
CA ILE A 291 17.86 -0.58 -9.43
C ILE A 291 19.30 -0.31 -9.02
N LYS A 292 19.51 0.39 -7.90
CA LYS A 292 20.86 0.65 -7.38
C LYS A 292 21.63 -0.64 -7.09
N ASP A 293 20.98 -1.60 -6.43
CA ASP A 293 21.59 -2.91 -6.14
C ASP A 293 21.84 -3.73 -7.41
N MET A 294 20.91 -3.70 -8.37
CA MET A 294 21.05 -4.36 -9.68
C MET A 294 22.25 -3.80 -10.48
N CYS A 295 22.41 -2.47 -10.50
CA CYS A 295 23.51 -1.82 -11.22
C CYS A 295 24.81 -1.75 -10.42
N HIS A 296 24.87 -2.34 -9.22
CA HIS A 296 26.02 -2.23 -8.30
C HIS A 296 26.46 -0.77 -8.03
N SER A 297 25.51 0.15 -8.05
CA SER A 297 25.75 1.58 -7.82
C SER A 297 25.94 1.89 -6.34
N LYS A 298 26.75 2.90 -6.03
CA LYS A 298 26.95 3.37 -4.64
C LYS A 298 25.85 4.32 -4.17
N ASP A 299 25.20 5.03 -5.09
CA ASP A 299 24.21 6.06 -4.75
C ASP A 299 22.86 5.75 -5.40
N VAL A 300 21.78 5.92 -4.64
CA VAL A 300 20.39 5.79 -5.10
C VAL A 300 19.94 7.06 -5.83
N LYS A 301 20.55 8.21 -5.56
CA LYS A 301 20.08 9.51 -6.07
C LYS A 301 20.05 9.61 -7.59
N TRP A 302 20.97 8.94 -8.28
CA TRP A 302 21.03 8.97 -9.75
C TRP A 302 19.83 8.25 -10.38
N THR A 303 19.26 7.24 -9.71
CA THR A 303 18.14 6.45 -10.25
C THR A 303 16.78 7.13 -10.03
N VAL A 304 16.69 8.09 -9.11
CA VAL A 304 15.42 8.68 -8.69
C VAL A 304 14.67 9.37 -9.83
N ILE A 305 15.33 10.27 -10.57
CA ILE A 305 14.68 11.03 -11.64
C ILE A 305 14.31 10.13 -12.84
N PRO A 306 15.21 9.27 -13.37
CA PRO A 306 14.85 8.34 -14.43
C PRO A 306 13.71 7.40 -14.03
N CYS A 307 13.74 6.88 -12.80
CA CYS A 307 12.68 6.02 -12.28
C CYS A 307 11.35 6.76 -12.17
N ALA A 308 11.34 7.99 -11.63
CA ALA A 308 10.14 8.82 -11.54
C ALA A 308 9.50 9.07 -12.92
N LEU A 309 10.32 9.43 -13.92
CA LEU A 309 9.86 9.68 -15.29
C LEU A 309 9.30 8.41 -15.95
N LEU A 310 9.95 7.26 -15.73
CA LEU A 310 9.46 5.97 -16.21
C LEU A 310 8.10 5.64 -15.60
N ILE A 311 8.01 5.70 -14.27
CA ILE A 311 6.78 5.39 -13.53
C ILE A 311 5.65 6.33 -13.96
N TRP A 312 5.91 7.62 -14.04
CA TRP A 312 4.92 8.61 -14.48
C TRP A 312 4.45 8.32 -15.90
N SER A 313 5.35 7.97 -16.81
CA SER A 313 4.99 7.62 -18.19
C SER A 313 4.07 6.38 -18.19
N VAL A 314 4.46 5.32 -17.50
CA VAL A 314 3.65 4.11 -17.39
C VAL A 314 2.29 4.41 -16.74
N SER A 315 2.23 5.24 -15.70
CA SER A 315 0.99 5.62 -15.02
C SER A 315 -0.03 6.28 -15.95
N ASN A 316 0.44 7.14 -16.88
CA ASN A 316 -0.45 7.87 -17.80
C ASN A 316 -0.86 7.07 -19.04
N PHE A 317 -0.08 6.04 -19.44
CA PHE A 317 -0.31 5.30 -20.69
C PHE A 317 -0.74 3.83 -20.50
N MET A 318 -0.57 3.24 -19.30
CA MET A 318 -0.89 1.83 -19.06
C MET A 318 -2.39 1.54 -19.01
N PHE A 319 -3.20 2.49 -18.55
CA PHE A 319 -4.65 2.34 -18.39
C PHE A 319 -5.40 3.42 -19.16
N HIS A 320 -6.47 3.05 -19.87
CA HIS A 320 -7.28 4.02 -20.62
C HIS A 320 -8.27 4.75 -19.72
N ASN A 321 -8.79 4.05 -18.71
CA ASN A 321 -9.82 4.54 -17.81
C ASN A 321 -9.69 3.91 -16.41
N LEU A 322 -10.50 4.37 -15.45
CA LEU A 322 -10.47 3.87 -14.06
C LEU A 322 -11.05 2.45 -13.92
N PHE A 323 -11.89 2.01 -14.86
CA PHE A 323 -12.41 0.65 -14.88
C PHE A 323 -11.29 -0.36 -15.16
N ASP A 324 -10.40 -0.09 -16.11
CA ASP A 324 -9.22 -0.93 -16.41
C ASP A 324 -8.34 -1.10 -15.17
N VAL A 325 -8.15 -0.03 -14.40
CA VAL A 325 -7.40 -0.04 -13.12
C VAL A 325 -8.08 -0.97 -12.12
N THR A 326 -9.39 -0.83 -11.95
CA THR A 326 -10.17 -1.62 -11.00
C THR A 326 -10.14 -3.10 -11.40
N GLU A 327 -10.32 -3.42 -12.67
CA GLU A 327 -10.25 -4.80 -13.17
C GLU A 327 -8.86 -5.41 -12.95
N PHE A 328 -7.79 -4.65 -13.21
CA PHE A 328 -6.42 -5.08 -12.97
C PHE A 328 -6.18 -5.40 -11.48
N ILE A 329 -6.63 -4.54 -10.57
CA ILE A 329 -6.53 -4.75 -9.12
C ILE A 329 -7.30 -5.98 -8.66
N LEU A 330 -8.49 -6.23 -9.21
CA LEU A 330 -9.34 -7.35 -8.81
C LEU A 330 -8.80 -8.70 -9.34
N ARG A 331 -8.32 -8.73 -10.58
CA ARG A 331 -8.05 -10.00 -11.30
C ARG A 331 -6.58 -10.35 -11.39
N ALA A 332 -5.70 -9.38 -11.61
CA ALA A 332 -4.28 -9.63 -11.91
C ALA A 332 -3.38 -9.43 -10.69
N VAL A 333 -3.59 -8.34 -9.94
CA VAL A 333 -2.72 -7.95 -8.82
C VAL A 333 -2.57 -9.05 -7.76
N PRO A 334 -3.63 -9.74 -7.28
CA PRO A 334 -3.50 -10.78 -6.26
C PRO A 334 -2.52 -11.88 -6.63
N ALA A 335 -2.63 -12.43 -7.85
CA ALA A 335 -1.75 -13.48 -8.33
C ALA A 335 -0.33 -12.94 -8.60
N TYR A 336 -0.24 -11.76 -9.20
CA TYR A 336 1.03 -11.10 -9.52
C TYR A 336 1.87 -10.82 -8.26
N PHE A 337 1.23 -10.31 -7.20
CA PHE A 337 1.89 -9.96 -5.95
C PHE A 337 2.26 -11.23 -5.18
N LEU A 338 1.36 -12.21 -5.09
CA LEU A 338 1.64 -13.50 -4.48
C LEU A 338 2.88 -14.17 -5.09
N PHE A 339 2.96 -14.17 -6.42
CA PHE A 339 4.13 -14.69 -7.12
C PHE A 339 5.40 -13.91 -6.76
N THR A 340 5.35 -12.59 -6.89
CA THR A 340 6.54 -11.73 -6.77
C THR A 340 7.09 -11.63 -5.36
N VAL A 341 6.23 -11.57 -4.34
CA VAL A 341 6.65 -11.22 -2.97
C VAL A 341 6.56 -12.36 -1.96
N VAL A 342 5.89 -13.47 -2.32
CA VAL A 342 5.84 -14.67 -1.48
C VAL A 342 6.60 -15.81 -2.16
N ILE A 343 6.18 -16.19 -3.38
CA ILE A 343 6.75 -17.36 -4.06
C ILE A 343 8.21 -17.13 -4.42
N CYS A 344 8.55 -16.03 -5.10
CA CYS A 344 9.93 -15.76 -5.48
C CYS A 344 10.88 -15.64 -4.28
N PRO A 345 10.58 -14.84 -3.22
CA PRO A 345 11.44 -14.77 -2.05
C PRO A 345 11.58 -16.10 -1.31
N ALA A 346 10.51 -16.90 -1.22
CA ALA A 346 10.60 -18.24 -0.64
C ALA A 346 11.60 -19.13 -1.40
N ILE A 347 11.57 -19.13 -2.73
CA ILE A 347 12.52 -19.89 -3.56
C ILE A 347 13.94 -19.33 -3.39
N ILE A 348 14.11 -18.00 -3.37
CA ILE A 348 15.40 -17.33 -3.14
C ILE A 348 15.99 -17.78 -1.80
N TYR A 349 15.22 -17.76 -0.71
CA TYR A 349 15.73 -18.15 0.60
C TYR A 349 16.02 -19.65 0.71
N MET A 350 15.17 -20.50 0.12
CA MET A 350 15.42 -21.94 0.08
C MET A 350 16.74 -22.26 -0.64
N THR A 351 16.97 -21.65 -1.79
CA THR A 351 18.19 -21.87 -2.59
C THR A 351 19.43 -21.27 -1.94
N ALA A 352 19.33 -20.06 -1.39
CA ALA A 352 20.42 -19.43 -0.66
C ALA A 352 20.82 -20.23 0.60
N TRP A 353 19.85 -20.70 1.37
CA TRP A 353 20.10 -21.56 2.54
C TRP A 353 20.80 -22.86 2.13
N TRP A 354 20.34 -23.50 1.06
CA TRP A 354 20.90 -24.78 0.60
C TRP A 354 22.35 -24.67 0.11
N ARG A 355 22.72 -23.54 -0.51
CA ARG A 355 24.12 -23.24 -0.89
C ARG A 355 24.99 -22.98 0.33
N THR A 356 24.53 -22.16 1.26
CA THR A 356 25.29 -21.81 2.47
C THR A 356 25.55 -23.05 3.35
N ALA A 357 24.60 -24.00 3.40
CA ALA A 357 24.75 -25.27 4.12
C ALA A 357 25.72 -26.28 3.47
N ARG A 358 26.16 -26.06 2.22
CA ARG A 358 27.17 -26.88 1.54
C ARG A 358 28.59 -26.32 1.62
N GLU A 359 28.73 -25.06 2.02
CA GLU A 359 30.01 -24.36 2.18
C GLU A 359 30.57 -24.48 3.62
N VAL A 360 29.77 -25.01 4.55
CA VAL A 360 30.15 -25.42 5.92
C VAL A 360 30.24 -26.93 5.96
#